data_AF-O58348-F1
#
_entry.id   AF-O58348-F1
#
_cell.length_a   1.000
_cell.length_b   1.000
_cell.length_c   1.000
_cell.angle_alpha   90.00
_cell.angle_beta   90.00
_cell.angle_gamma   90.00
#
_symmetry.space_group_name_H-M   'P 1'
#
loop_
_entity.id
_entity.type
_entity.pdbx_description
1 polymer ?
#
loop_
_entity_poly.entity_id
_entity_poly.type
_entity_poly.pdbx_seq_one_letter_code
_entity_poly.pdbx_strand_id
1 'polypeptide(L)'
;MKRIPSLIIGLLLILATWHSVLAINDNYDLIIVRNDDLIDYLISLPYSHLINAPILPVNPKELDPVTKAQLYSYIQLGRDKVLIIGNTNAVSLDVEKELRDMGFSVTRIGGADRAETAEKLALHFYQNGSKVVILASAWDYGSTLAAAEFAMEYKCPILLTWENQLSPSALRGIEKLNAKIVILVGFGINETIEKTLEGMGYETYWIGRDIEPPPIETTTSSPPQSSGSKSFFLGMIVTLIILAPVILYLWRRRSERMSEFLEQFNEKELAVLKAIMERGGEVKQEDLPRIVGYSRPTISRIVQDLEKKGIVEREKSGKTFIVRVIKKIKID
;
A
#
# COMPACT_ATOMS: atom_id res chain seq x y z
N MET A 1 -6.10 -36.04 -39.30
CA MET A 1 -5.68 -34.70 -39.78
C MET A 1 -6.62 -33.64 -39.24
N LYS A 2 -6.20 -32.85 -38.25
CA LYS A 2 -6.61 -31.45 -38.06
C LYS A 2 -5.43 -30.77 -37.36
N ARG A 3 -4.67 -29.99 -38.15
CA ARG A 3 -3.52 -29.19 -37.71
C ARG A 3 -4.06 -28.10 -36.79
N ILE A 4 -3.51 -27.97 -35.58
CA ILE A 4 -3.68 -26.77 -34.76
C ILE A 4 -2.42 -25.92 -34.99
N PRO A 5 -2.51 -24.80 -35.73
CA PRO A 5 -1.36 -23.96 -36.02
C PRO A 5 -1.18 -22.90 -34.92
N SER A 6 0.11 -22.67 -34.58
CA SER A 6 0.67 -21.39 -34.12
C SER A 6 0.02 -20.71 -32.90
N LEU A 7 0.38 -21.18 -31.70
CA LEU A 7 0.14 -20.50 -30.42
C LEU A 7 1.33 -19.61 -29.97
N ILE A 8 2.21 -19.18 -30.89
CA ILE A 8 3.45 -18.44 -30.51
C ILE A 8 3.34 -16.92 -30.70
N ILE A 9 2.27 -16.41 -31.33
CA ILE A 9 2.07 -14.95 -31.49
C ILE A 9 1.16 -14.45 -30.36
N GLY A 10 1.72 -14.33 -29.16
CA GLY A 10 1.00 -13.76 -28.00
C GLY A 10 1.91 -13.42 -26.83
N LEU A 11 3.07 -14.07 -26.74
CA LEU A 11 4.02 -13.85 -25.64
C LEU A 11 4.76 -12.51 -25.73
N LEU A 12 4.76 -11.83 -26.89
CA LEU A 12 5.51 -10.58 -27.06
C LEU A 12 4.78 -9.31 -26.59
N LEU A 13 3.46 -9.35 -26.36
CA LEU A 13 2.69 -8.15 -26.00
C LEU A 13 2.58 -7.91 -24.47
N ILE A 14 2.95 -8.89 -23.64
CA ILE A 14 2.92 -8.77 -22.18
C ILE A 14 4.12 -7.97 -21.64
N LEU A 15 5.18 -7.79 -22.43
CA LEU A 15 6.35 -7.01 -22.00
C LEU A 15 6.17 -5.49 -22.11
N ALA A 16 5.15 -5.01 -22.83
CA ALA A 16 5.00 -3.57 -23.10
C ALA A 16 4.21 -2.77 -22.04
N THR A 17 3.53 -3.42 -21.09
CA THR A 17 2.77 -2.72 -20.04
C THR A 17 3.49 -2.62 -18.70
N TRP A 18 4.73 -3.09 -18.62
CA TRP A 18 5.63 -2.85 -17.48
C TRP A 18 6.52 -1.63 -17.73
N HIS A 19 5.97 -0.57 -18.32
CA HIS A 19 6.52 0.76 -18.11
C HIS A 19 5.54 1.47 -17.20
N SER A 20 5.52 1.06 -15.92
CA SER A 20 5.34 2.04 -14.86
C SER A 20 6.27 3.19 -15.24
N VAL A 21 5.71 4.39 -15.39
CA VAL A 21 6.46 5.63 -15.51
C VAL A 21 7.70 5.48 -14.65
N LEU A 22 8.89 5.40 -15.29
CA LEU A 22 10.16 5.47 -14.57
C LEU A 22 10.22 6.89 -14.01
N ALA A 23 9.45 7.15 -12.96
CA ALA A 23 9.85 8.10 -11.96
C ALA A 23 11.22 7.59 -11.52
N ILE A 24 12.24 8.42 -11.69
CA ILE A 24 13.60 8.15 -11.24
C ILE A 24 13.48 7.58 -9.83
N ASN A 25 13.77 6.28 -9.73
CA ASN A 25 13.59 5.53 -8.50
C ASN A 25 14.83 5.86 -7.66
N ASP A 26 14.83 7.04 -7.02
CA ASP A 26 15.73 7.40 -5.92
C ASP A 26 15.36 6.51 -4.71
N ASN A 27 15.47 5.19 -4.92
CA ASN A 27 15.08 4.16 -3.99
C ASN A 27 16.26 3.98 -3.05
N TYR A 28 16.28 4.77 -1.98
CA TYR A 28 17.15 4.51 -0.86
C TYR A 28 16.51 3.44 0.02
N ASP A 29 17.29 2.47 0.49
CA ASP A 29 16.81 1.41 1.36
C ASP A 29 16.95 1.77 2.85
N LEU A 30 17.79 2.77 3.14
CA LEU A 30 18.11 3.22 4.49
C LEU A 30 18.55 4.70 4.47
N ILE A 31 18.01 5.48 5.40
CA ILE A 31 18.45 6.86 5.66
C ILE A 31 19.35 6.87 6.89
N ILE A 32 20.51 7.52 6.80
CA ILE A 32 21.44 7.72 7.91
C ILE A 32 21.44 9.19 8.31
N VAL A 33 21.28 9.43 9.60
CA VAL A 33 21.34 10.76 10.22
C VAL A 33 22.24 10.72 11.44
N ARG A 34 22.66 11.88 11.92
CA ARG A 34 23.35 12.00 13.21
C ARG A 34 22.41 11.72 14.39
N ASN A 35 22.93 11.18 15.49
CA ASN A 35 22.14 10.84 16.69
C ASN A 35 22.21 11.87 17.83
N ASP A 36 23.02 12.91 17.69
CA ASP A 36 23.26 13.95 18.71
C ASP A 36 22.54 15.28 18.42
N ASP A 37 21.99 15.46 17.22
CA ASP A 37 21.12 16.59 16.86
C ASP A 37 19.90 16.07 16.09
N LEU A 38 18.72 16.29 16.66
CA LEU A 38 17.45 15.77 16.14
C LEU A 38 17.02 16.42 14.83
N ILE A 39 17.54 17.59 14.46
CA ILE A 39 16.99 18.35 13.34
C ILE A 39 17.04 17.57 12.02
N ASP A 40 18.15 16.87 11.73
CA ASP A 40 18.32 16.07 10.51
C ASP A 40 17.35 14.88 10.50
N TYR A 41 17.10 14.29 11.67
CA TYR A 41 16.09 13.25 11.83
C TYR A 41 14.68 13.80 11.52
N LEU A 42 14.32 14.94 12.12
CA LEU A 42 12.97 15.53 11.96
C LEU A 42 12.67 15.92 10.51
N ILE A 43 13.61 16.59 9.82
CA ILE A 43 13.41 16.96 8.40
C ILE A 43 13.42 15.75 7.49
N SER A 44 14.00 14.61 7.90
CA SER A 44 14.01 13.39 7.10
C SER A 44 12.68 12.63 7.12
N LEU A 45 11.83 12.84 8.14
CA LEU A 45 10.59 12.07 8.32
C LEU A 45 9.66 12.09 7.09
N PRO A 46 9.35 13.24 6.45
CA PRO A 46 8.49 13.25 5.27
C PRO A 46 9.07 12.47 4.10
N TYR A 47 10.39 12.47 3.96
CA TYR A 47 11.07 11.78 2.86
C TYR A 47 11.23 10.28 3.15
N SER A 48 11.53 9.90 4.38
CA SER A 48 11.48 8.51 4.87
C SER A 48 10.09 7.90 4.63
N HIS A 49 9.03 8.65 4.94
CA HIS A 49 7.66 8.24 4.67
C HIS A 49 7.37 8.11 3.17
N LEU A 50 7.81 9.08 2.36
CA LEU A 50 7.61 9.09 0.91
C LEU A 50 8.22 7.86 0.23
N ILE A 51 9.42 7.44 0.64
CA ILE A 51 10.14 6.30 0.03
C ILE A 51 10.04 4.99 0.82
N ASN A 52 9.34 4.99 1.96
CA ASN A 52 9.22 3.84 2.86
C ASN A 52 10.58 3.25 3.29
N ALA A 53 11.54 4.12 3.60
CA ALA A 53 12.86 3.72 4.10
C ALA A 53 13.01 4.05 5.59
N PRO A 54 13.54 3.14 6.42
CA PRO A 54 13.83 3.45 7.81
C PRO A 54 14.93 4.50 7.94
N ILE A 55 14.93 5.20 9.08
CA ILE A 55 15.98 6.13 9.48
C ILE A 55 16.80 5.48 10.59
N LEU A 56 18.12 5.43 10.44
CA LEU A 56 19.05 4.95 11.45
C LEU A 56 19.93 6.12 11.93
N PRO A 57 19.69 6.64 13.15
CA PRO A 57 20.59 7.59 13.79
C PRO A 57 21.90 6.91 14.17
N VAL A 58 23.03 7.51 13.78
CA VAL A 58 24.38 7.01 14.09
C VAL A 58 25.22 8.07 14.78
N ASN A 59 26.29 7.64 15.45
CA ASN A 59 27.28 8.57 15.97
C ASN A 59 27.91 9.36 14.79
N PRO A 60 27.99 10.70 14.86
CA PRO A 60 28.52 11.55 13.79
C PRO A 60 29.94 11.19 13.32
N LYS A 61 30.76 10.63 14.21
CA LYS A 61 32.21 10.51 14.01
C LYS A 61 32.66 9.10 13.66
N GLU A 62 31.98 8.08 14.16
CA GLU A 62 32.39 6.67 14.02
C GLU A 62 31.19 5.72 14.07
N LEU A 63 31.32 4.53 13.47
CA LEU A 63 30.34 3.46 13.61
C LEU A 63 30.84 2.44 14.64
N ASP A 64 30.18 2.42 15.80
CA ASP A 64 30.50 1.45 16.84
C ASP A 64 30.13 0.00 16.41
N PRO A 65 30.67 -1.04 17.08
CA PRO A 65 30.41 -2.43 16.70
C PRO A 65 28.93 -2.82 16.69
N VAL A 66 28.09 -2.20 17.53
CA VAL A 66 26.65 -2.48 17.59
C VAL A 66 25.97 -1.89 16.36
N THR A 67 26.26 -0.63 16.00
CA THR A 67 25.72 -0.02 14.78
C THR A 67 26.16 -0.79 13.54
N LYS A 68 27.41 -1.25 13.47
CA LYS A 68 27.87 -2.11 12.37
C LYS A 68 27.11 -3.42 12.26
N ALA A 69 26.83 -4.08 13.38
CA ALA A 69 26.03 -5.31 13.39
C ALA A 69 24.61 -5.06 12.86
N GLN A 70 24.00 -3.92 13.22
CA GLN A 70 22.70 -3.51 12.68
C GLN A 70 22.78 -3.27 11.17
N LEU A 71 23.81 -2.57 10.69
CA LEU A 71 24.04 -2.30 9.27
C LEU A 71 24.23 -3.59 8.44
N TYR A 72 24.95 -4.59 8.95
CA TYR A 72 25.05 -5.89 8.26
C TYR A 72 23.71 -6.60 8.06
N SER A 73 22.71 -6.35 8.91
CA SER A 73 21.36 -6.89 8.70
C SER A 73 20.68 -6.32 7.45
N TYR A 74 20.97 -5.07 7.09
CA TYR A 74 20.46 -4.46 5.86
C TYR A 74 21.10 -5.07 4.62
N ILE A 75 22.43 -5.24 4.61
CA ILE A 75 23.16 -5.91 3.51
C ILE A 75 22.64 -7.33 3.29
N GLN A 76 22.40 -8.09 4.37
CA GLN A 76 21.87 -9.45 4.29
C GLN A 76 20.46 -9.50 3.66
N LEU A 77 19.68 -8.43 3.80
CA LEU A 77 18.37 -8.28 3.17
C LEU A 77 18.45 -7.70 1.74
N GLY A 78 19.65 -7.48 1.20
CA GLY A 78 19.87 -6.83 -0.10
C GLY A 78 19.51 -5.35 -0.12
N ARG A 79 19.56 -4.69 1.04
CA ARG A 79 19.32 -3.25 1.22
C ARG A 79 20.65 -2.53 1.34
N ASP A 80 21.18 -2.07 0.21
CA ASP A 80 22.54 -1.52 0.12
C ASP A 80 22.58 -0.04 -0.30
N LYS A 81 21.45 0.58 -0.65
CA LYS A 81 21.40 2.00 -1.03
C LYS A 81 21.14 2.88 0.18
N VAL A 82 22.13 3.67 0.56
CA VAL A 82 22.08 4.53 1.74
C VAL A 82 22.03 6.00 1.33
N LEU A 83 21.10 6.75 1.94
CA LEU A 83 21.09 8.21 1.92
C LEU A 83 21.60 8.75 3.26
N ILE A 84 22.75 9.41 3.26
CA ILE A 84 23.19 10.23 4.39
C ILE A 84 22.54 11.62 4.27
N ILE A 85 21.87 12.06 5.33
CA ILE A 85 21.35 13.41 5.44
C ILE A 85 22.26 14.25 6.35
N GLY A 86 22.61 15.43 5.86
CA GLY A 86 23.52 16.36 6.51
C GLY A 86 24.92 16.37 5.88
N ASN A 87 25.66 17.44 6.15
CA ASN A 87 27.03 17.61 5.67
C ASN A 87 28.04 16.77 6.50
N THR A 88 29.33 16.98 6.25
CA THR A 88 30.40 16.23 6.92
C THR A 88 30.53 16.53 8.41
N ASN A 89 29.95 17.62 8.92
CA ASN A 89 29.87 17.92 10.35
C ASN A 89 28.70 17.20 11.02
N ALA A 90 27.69 16.79 10.25
CA ALA A 90 26.58 15.98 10.72
C ALA A 90 26.95 14.50 10.74
N VAL A 91 27.47 13.98 9.63
CA VAL A 91 27.98 12.61 9.52
C VAL A 91 29.32 12.67 8.82
N SER A 92 30.39 12.25 9.49
CA SER A 92 31.77 12.40 9.02
C SER A 92 32.05 11.68 7.71
N LEU A 93 33.12 12.06 7.04
CA LEU A 93 33.63 11.32 5.88
C LEU A 93 34.15 9.93 6.26
N ASP A 94 34.60 9.75 7.51
CA ASP A 94 35.05 8.45 8.00
C ASP A 94 33.87 7.48 8.14
N VAL A 95 32.72 7.94 8.66
CA VAL A 95 31.48 7.15 8.70
C VAL A 95 31.02 6.81 7.27
N GLU A 96 31.04 7.78 6.36
CA GLU A 96 30.68 7.54 4.96
C GLU A 96 31.61 6.51 4.30
N LYS A 97 32.92 6.61 4.54
CA LYS A 97 33.90 5.66 4.05
C LYS A 97 33.65 4.26 4.61
N GLU A 98 33.39 4.16 5.91
CA GLU A 98 33.11 2.88 6.57
C GLU A 98 31.84 2.23 6.01
N LEU A 99 30.78 3.00 5.74
CA LEU A 99 29.59 2.51 5.04
C LEU A 99 29.93 1.96 3.64
N ARG A 100 30.75 2.68 2.86
CA ARG A 100 31.19 2.21 1.53
C ARG A 100 32.03 0.93 1.63
N ASP A 101 32.95 0.86 2.59
CA ASP A 101 33.80 -0.32 2.84
C ASP A 101 32.97 -1.54 3.27
N MET A 102 31.83 -1.33 3.94
CA MET A 102 30.87 -2.38 4.27
C MET A 102 30.05 -2.86 3.06
N GLY A 103 30.10 -2.16 1.93
CA GLY A 103 29.39 -2.52 0.69
C GLY A 103 28.15 -1.68 0.37
N PHE A 104 27.88 -0.61 1.11
CA PHE A 104 26.76 0.29 0.79
C PHE A 104 27.08 1.21 -0.40
N SER A 105 26.09 1.43 -1.27
CA SER A 105 26.07 2.52 -2.24
C SER A 105 25.55 3.79 -1.55
N VAL A 106 26.47 4.67 -1.18
CA VAL A 106 26.15 5.87 -0.38
C VAL A 106 25.98 7.12 -1.25
N THR A 107 24.85 7.81 -1.05
CA THR A 107 24.59 9.18 -1.51
C THR A 107 24.49 10.09 -0.29
N ARG A 108 24.93 11.35 -0.42
CA ARG A 108 24.81 12.36 0.64
C ARG A 108 24.02 13.57 0.16
N ILE A 109 23.09 14.04 0.99
CA ILE A 109 22.37 15.30 0.78
C ILE A 109 22.53 16.15 2.04
N GLY A 110 23.26 17.26 1.93
CA GLY A 110 23.53 18.17 3.04
C GLY A 110 23.90 19.57 2.57
N GLY A 111 23.47 20.57 3.32
CA GLY A 111 23.81 21.99 3.15
C GLY A 111 24.88 22.48 4.12
N ALA A 112 25.25 23.74 4.03
CA ALA A 112 26.09 24.41 5.02
C ALA A 112 25.39 24.50 6.39
N ASP A 113 24.06 24.58 6.38
CA ASP A 113 23.22 24.68 7.57
C ASP A 113 21.93 23.84 7.46
N ARG A 114 21.10 23.95 8.50
CA ARG A 114 19.82 23.22 8.64
C ARG A 114 18.81 23.62 7.56
N ALA A 115 18.75 24.90 7.20
CA ALA A 115 17.82 25.41 6.19
C ALA A 115 18.22 24.97 4.77
N GLU A 116 19.50 25.00 4.43
CA GLU A 116 20.00 24.51 3.15
C GLU A 116 19.89 22.97 3.04
N THR A 117 20.04 22.24 4.15
CA THR A 117 19.81 20.78 4.15
C THR A 117 18.34 20.47 3.83
N ALA A 118 17.39 21.17 4.47
CA ALA A 118 15.97 21.04 4.16
C ALA A 118 15.64 21.43 2.70
N GLU A 119 16.20 22.53 2.19
CA GLU A 119 16.09 22.94 0.78
C GLU A 119 16.52 21.81 -0.16
N LYS A 120 17.72 21.26 0.04
CA LYS A 120 18.27 20.23 -0.84
C LYS A 120 17.46 18.94 -0.82
N LEU A 121 16.96 18.52 0.34
CA LEU A 121 16.06 17.37 0.43
C LEU A 121 14.76 17.63 -0.33
N ALA A 122 14.14 18.79 -0.12
CA ALA A 122 12.91 19.16 -0.80
C ALA A 122 13.07 19.12 -2.32
N LEU A 123 14.16 19.70 -2.84
CA LEU A 123 14.45 19.69 -4.28
C LEU A 123 14.83 18.32 -4.83
N HIS A 124 15.46 17.47 -4.02
CA HIS A 124 15.80 16.11 -4.42
C HIS A 124 14.56 15.22 -4.58
N PHE A 125 13.63 15.28 -3.63
CA PHE A 125 12.43 14.42 -3.62
C PHE A 125 11.25 14.99 -4.41
N TYR A 126 11.21 16.31 -4.66
CA TYR A 126 10.15 16.97 -5.42
C TYR A 126 10.71 17.63 -6.69
N GLN A 127 11.36 16.84 -7.55
CA GLN A 127 12.01 17.31 -8.78
C GLN A 127 11.03 17.98 -9.77
N ASN A 128 9.76 17.60 -9.72
CA ASN A 128 8.70 18.17 -10.55
C ASN A 128 8.03 19.40 -9.89
N GLY A 129 8.55 19.86 -8.76
CA GLY A 129 7.97 20.94 -7.96
C GLY A 129 6.87 20.47 -7.00
N SER A 130 6.39 21.41 -6.20
CA SER A 130 5.24 21.25 -5.31
C SER A 130 4.53 22.58 -5.14
N LYS A 131 3.23 22.62 -5.43
CA LYS A 131 2.40 23.83 -5.28
C LYS A 131 2.33 24.31 -3.82
N VAL A 132 2.43 23.38 -2.88
CA VAL A 132 2.36 23.62 -1.43
C VAL A 132 3.69 23.24 -0.80
N VAL A 133 4.19 24.05 0.12
CA VAL A 133 5.33 23.72 0.99
C VAL A 133 5.01 24.02 2.44
N ILE A 134 5.59 23.23 3.35
CA ILE A 134 5.51 23.46 4.79
C ILE A 134 6.77 24.20 5.23
N LEU A 135 6.61 25.27 6.01
CA LEU A 135 7.70 26.07 6.55
C LEU A 135 7.66 26.04 8.08
N ALA A 136 8.77 25.62 8.69
CA ALA A 136 8.97 25.60 10.14
C ALA A 136 10.27 26.31 10.54
N SER A 137 10.42 26.64 11.82
CA SER A 137 11.67 27.20 12.36
C SER A 137 12.74 26.12 12.52
N ALA A 138 13.97 26.38 12.06
CA ALA A 138 15.14 25.52 12.25
C ALA A 138 15.60 25.37 13.72
N TRP A 139 15.05 26.19 14.62
CA TRP A 139 15.42 26.27 16.03
C TRP A 139 14.35 25.70 16.97
N ASP A 140 13.16 25.40 16.45
CA ASP A 140 12.08 24.82 17.24
C ASP A 140 11.75 23.39 16.78
N TYR A 141 12.26 22.42 17.53
CA TYR A 141 12.07 21.00 17.23
C TYR A 141 10.63 20.55 17.41
N GLY A 142 9.87 21.16 18.33
CA GLY A 142 8.45 20.84 18.53
C GLY A 142 7.64 21.22 17.30
N SER A 143 7.84 22.45 16.81
CA SER A 143 7.19 22.92 15.58
C SER A 143 7.67 22.19 14.34
N THR A 144 8.97 21.85 14.26
CA THR A 144 9.48 21.05 13.15
C THR A 144 8.87 19.65 13.10
N LEU A 145 8.68 19.00 14.26
CA LEU A 145 8.00 17.69 14.32
C LEU A 145 6.54 17.79 13.87
N ALA A 146 5.80 18.81 14.33
CA ALA A 146 4.42 19.04 13.88
C ALA A 146 4.34 19.36 12.38
N ALA A 147 5.29 20.12 11.87
CA ALA A 147 5.44 20.41 10.44
C ALA A 147 5.75 19.14 9.64
N ALA A 148 6.59 18.25 10.16
CA ALA A 148 6.93 16.98 9.53
C ALA A 148 5.72 16.05 9.44
N GLU A 149 4.89 15.97 10.49
CA GLU A 149 3.62 15.22 10.46
C GLU A 149 2.70 15.75 9.36
N PHE A 150 2.56 17.07 9.27
CA PHE A 150 1.76 17.70 8.24
C PHE A 150 2.32 17.43 6.83
N ALA A 151 3.64 17.53 6.66
CA ALA A 151 4.31 17.22 5.39
C ALA A 151 4.15 15.75 4.97
N MET A 152 4.12 14.81 5.92
CA MET A 152 3.83 13.39 5.66
C MET A 152 2.40 13.18 5.19
N GLU A 153 1.41 13.71 5.90
CA GLU A 153 -0.02 13.55 5.59
C GLU A 153 -0.35 14.10 4.20
N TYR A 154 0.14 15.30 3.90
CA TYR A 154 -0.17 16.00 2.66
C TYR A 154 0.83 15.78 1.53
N LYS A 155 1.86 14.94 1.76
CA LYS A 155 2.92 14.61 0.79
C LYS A 155 3.47 15.85 0.10
N CYS A 156 3.93 16.80 0.92
CA CYS A 156 4.54 18.03 0.45
C CYS A 156 5.93 18.24 1.07
N PRO A 157 6.78 19.09 0.46
CA PRO A 157 8.12 19.36 0.95
C PRO A 157 8.08 20.15 2.26
N ILE A 158 9.03 19.85 3.15
CA ILE A 158 9.31 20.64 4.35
C ILE A 158 10.57 21.49 4.13
N LEU A 159 10.47 22.77 4.46
CA LEU A 159 11.56 23.74 4.46
C LEU A 159 11.73 24.32 5.86
N LEU A 160 12.96 24.76 6.16
CA LEU A 160 13.29 25.39 7.43
C LEU A 160 13.74 26.83 7.24
N THR A 161 13.35 27.69 8.17
CA THR A 161 13.74 29.09 8.22
C THR A 161 14.35 29.48 9.57
N TRP A 162 14.88 30.69 9.67
CA TRP A 162 15.38 31.25 10.92
C TRP A 162 14.26 31.85 11.74
N GLU A 163 14.50 32.01 13.04
CA GLU A 163 13.62 32.82 13.87
C GLU A 163 13.64 34.26 13.38
N ASN A 164 12.46 34.84 13.20
CA ASN A 164 12.27 36.23 12.79
C ASN A 164 12.80 36.64 11.41
N GLN A 165 13.37 35.73 10.63
CA GLN A 165 13.87 36.03 9.29
C GLN A 165 13.66 34.84 8.35
N LEU A 166 13.12 35.13 7.15
CA LEU A 166 13.03 34.14 6.09
C LEU A 166 14.44 33.74 5.63
N SER A 167 14.77 32.44 5.74
CA SER A 167 16.05 31.93 5.28
C SER A 167 16.16 32.06 3.76
N PRO A 168 17.32 32.50 3.22
CA PRO A 168 17.57 32.48 1.79
C PRO A 168 17.41 31.08 1.18
N SER A 169 17.71 30.02 1.94
CA SER A 169 17.55 28.63 1.48
C SER A 169 16.07 28.22 1.42
N ALA A 170 15.26 28.65 2.38
CA ALA A 170 13.81 28.45 2.32
C ALA A 170 13.21 29.15 1.10
N LEU A 171 13.58 30.41 0.87
CA LEU A 171 13.08 31.17 -0.29
C LEU A 171 13.48 30.51 -1.62
N ARG A 172 14.76 30.13 -1.79
CA ARG A 172 15.20 29.39 -2.98
C ARG A 172 14.44 28.08 -3.16
N GLY A 173 14.15 27.38 -2.07
CA GLY A 173 13.33 26.16 -2.08
C GLY A 173 11.93 26.44 -2.62
N ILE A 174 11.23 27.43 -2.03
CA ILE A 174 9.89 27.87 -2.45
C ILE A 174 9.87 28.18 -3.96
N GLU A 175 10.84 28.98 -4.43
CA GLU A 175 10.95 29.38 -5.83
C GLU A 175 11.18 28.19 -6.76
N LYS A 176 12.19 27.35 -6.47
CA LYS A 176 12.54 26.21 -7.34
C LYS A 176 11.49 25.09 -7.32
N LEU A 177 10.71 24.99 -6.25
CA LEU A 177 9.56 24.08 -6.18
C LEU A 177 8.35 24.63 -6.93
N ASN A 178 8.38 25.88 -7.41
CA ASN A 178 7.23 26.59 -7.96
C ASN A 178 6.03 26.59 -7.00
N ALA A 179 6.32 26.74 -5.70
CA ALA A 179 5.30 26.78 -4.69
C ALA A 179 4.48 28.07 -4.81
N LYS A 180 3.18 27.96 -4.59
CA LYS A 180 2.25 29.10 -4.49
C LYS A 180 1.77 29.31 -3.07
N ILE A 181 1.64 28.21 -2.33
CA ILE A 181 1.09 28.17 -0.98
C ILE A 181 2.21 27.78 -0.03
N VAL A 182 2.42 28.59 1.01
CA VAL A 182 3.39 28.34 2.08
C VAL A 182 2.63 28.18 3.39
N ILE A 183 2.68 26.98 3.95
CA ILE A 183 2.01 26.67 5.22
C ILE A 183 3.01 26.87 6.36
N LEU A 184 2.69 27.80 7.24
CA LEU A 184 3.51 28.17 8.39
C LEU A 184 3.10 27.32 9.59
N VAL A 185 4.06 26.65 10.22
CA VAL A 185 3.78 25.76 11.35
C VAL A 185 4.58 26.15 12.58
N GLY A 186 3.84 26.42 13.66
CA GLY A 186 4.34 26.50 15.02
C GLY A 186 5.10 27.79 15.38
N PHE A 187 5.88 27.72 16.46
CA PHE A 187 6.64 28.83 17.02
C PHE A 187 7.97 29.06 16.27
N GLY A 188 8.55 30.25 16.44
CA GLY A 188 9.75 30.70 15.71
C GLY A 188 9.46 31.25 14.32
N ILE A 189 8.28 30.95 13.75
CA ILE A 189 7.69 31.72 12.64
C ILE A 189 7.00 32.95 13.23
N ASN A 190 7.08 34.08 12.53
CA ASN A 190 6.45 35.33 12.95
C ASN A 190 5.77 36.06 11.79
N GLU A 191 4.99 37.10 12.11
CA GLU A 191 4.29 37.92 11.11
C GLU A 191 5.25 38.62 10.12
N THR A 192 6.51 38.84 10.48
CA THR A 192 7.48 39.45 9.56
C THR A 192 7.80 38.51 8.41
N ILE A 193 8.03 37.22 8.73
CA ILE A 193 8.26 36.17 7.72
C ILE A 193 7.02 36.03 6.83
N GLU A 194 5.85 35.96 7.45
CA GLU A 194 4.58 35.86 6.73
C GLU A 194 4.36 37.03 5.77
N LYS A 195 4.41 38.27 6.26
CA LYS A 195 4.24 39.48 5.43
C LYS A 195 5.30 39.58 4.34
N THR A 196 6.50 39.05 4.58
CA THR A 196 7.55 38.96 3.56
C THR A 196 7.12 38.00 2.43
N LEU A 197 6.58 36.84 2.77
CA LEU A 197 6.07 35.86 1.80
C LEU A 197 4.86 36.40 1.02
N GLU A 198 3.89 37.00 1.72
CA GLU A 198 2.71 37.62 1.10
C GLU A 198 3.12 38.77 0.16
N GLY A 199 4.07 39.61 0.58
CA GLY A 199 4.63 40.69 -0.23
C GLY A 199 5.37 40.21 -1.48
N MET A 200 5.84 38.96 -1.49
CA MET A 200 6.42 38.28 -2.65
C MET A 200 5.36 37.58 -3.52
N GLY A 201 4.09 37.59 -3.11
CA GLY A 201 2.96 37.02 -3.87
C GLY A 201 2.61 35.57 -3.52
N TYR A 202 3.14 35.03 -2.43
CA TYR A 202 2.75 33.71 -1.94
C TYR A 202 1.50 33.77 -1.07
N GLU A 203 0.64 32.77 -1.18
CA GLU A 203 -0.48 32.56 -0.26
C GLU A 203 0.06 31.89 1.01
N THR A 204 -0.15 32.49 2.17
CA THR A 204 0.31 31.94 3.45
C THR A 204 -0.85 31.36 4.26
N TYR A 205 -0.60 30.23 4.92
CA TYR A 205 -1.55 29.65 5.87
C TYR A 205 -0.82 29.25 7.15
N TRP A 206 -1.14 29.91 8.26
CA TRP A 206 -0.57 29.63 9.57
C TRP A 206 -1.45 28.67 10.37
N ILE A 207 -0.97 27.43 10.50
CA ILE A 207 -1.65 26.39 11.28
C ILE A 207 -1.82 26.82 12.74
N GLY A 208 -3.07 26.79 13.21
CA GLY A 208 -3.48 27.17 14.56
C GLY A 208 -3.88 28.63 14.71
N ARG A 209 -3.59 29.49 13.73
CA ARG A 209 -4.08 30.88 13.69
C ARG A 209 -5.20 31.04 12.66
N ASP A 210 -5.04 30.41 11.50
CA ASP A 210 -6.05 30.47 10.45
C ASP A 210 -7.17 29.45 10.74
N ILE A 211 -8.40 29.91 10.56
CA ILE A 211 -9.61 29.17 10.96
C ILE A 211 -10.00 28.14 9.90
N GLU A 212 -9.74 28.45 8.63
CA GLU A 212 -10.05 27.57 7.51
C GLU A 212 -8.93 26.54 7.32
N PRO A 213 -9.26 25.27 6.99
CA PRO A 213 -8.24 24.30 6.64
C PRO A 213 -7.47 24.80 5.41
N PRO A 214 -6.16 24.50 5.32
CA PRO A 214 -5.38 24.93 4.17
C PRO A 214 -5.94 24.27 2.89
N PRO A 215 -5.89 24.96 1.74
CA PRO A 215 -6.52 24.51 0.49
C PRO A 215 -5.67 23.44 -0.20
N ILE A 216 -5.38 22.37 0.53
CA ILE A 216 -4.66 21.20 0.02
C ILE A 216 -5.72 20.18 -0.38
N GLU A 217 -5.69 19.78 -1.64
CA GLU A 217 -6.56 18.71 -2.13
C GLU A 217 -6.18 17.41 -1.42
N THR A 218 -6.94 17.05 -0.38
CA THR A 218 -6.81 15.76 0.28
C THR A 218 -7.44 14.71 -0.60
N THR A 219 -6.65 13.71 -1.02
CA THR A 219 -7.22 12.45 -1.51
C THR A 219 -7.72 11.63 -0.32
N THR A 220 -8.50 12.22 0.59
CA THR A 220 -9.10 11.49 1.70
C THR A 220 -10.42 10.88 1.24
N SER A 221 -10.55 9.57 1.44
CA SER A 221 -11.80 8.79 1.38
C SER A 221 -12.42 8.52 0.00
N SER A 222 -11.67 7.86 -0.88
CA SER A 222 -12.25 6.77 -1.67
C SER A 222 -11.13 5.78 -2.02
N PRO A 223 -11.27 4.47 -1.76
CA PRO A 223 -10.31 3.48 -2.26
C PRO A 223 -10.16 3.71 -3.76
N PRO A 224 -8.93 3.60 -4.32
CA PRO A 224 -8.55 4.18 -5.59
C PRO A 224 -9.65 3.97 -6.63
N GLN A 225 -10.42 5.03 -6.90
CA GLN A 225 -11.22 5.07 -8.11
C GLN A 225 -10.18 5.12 -9.21
N SER A 226 -9.94 3.95 -9.79
CA SER A 226 -9.00 3.76 -10.87
C SER A 226 -9.39 4.73 -11.98
N SER A 227 -8.74 5.89 -12.02
CA SER A 227 -8.54 6.67 -13.23
C SER A 227 -7.62 5.82 -14.10
N GLY A 228 -8.18 4.70 -14.57
CA GLY A 228 -7.49 3.75 -15.39
C GLY A 228 -7.20 4.48 -16.68
N SER A 229 -5.91 4.80 -16.87
CA SER A 229 -5.36 5.07 -18.18
C SER A 229 -6.06 4.18 -19.20
N LYS A 230 -6.46 4.74 -20.35
CA LYS A 230 -7.14 3.98 -21.42
C LYS A 230 -6.40 2.67 -21.76
N SER A 231 -5.08 2.61 -21.53
CA SER A 231 -4.26 1.40 -21.68
C SER A 231 -4.57 0.29 -20.66
N PHE A 232 -4.92 0.61 -19.41
CA PHE A 232 -5.28 -0.40 -18.39
C PHE A 232 -6.59 -1.10 -18.74
N PHE A 233 -7.63 -0.33 -19.07
CA PHE A 233 -8.91 -0.90 -19.51
C PHE A 233 -8.76 -1.71 -20.80
N LEU A 234 -7.93 -1.24 -21.74
CA LEU A 234 -7.63 -1.99 -22.96
C LEU A 234 -6.93 -3.32 -22.65
N GLY A 235 -5.93 -3.32 -21.75
CA GLY A 235 -5.24 -4.53 -21.31
C GLY A 235 -6.19 -5.53 -20.63
N MET A 236 -7.10 -5.05 -19.79
CA MET A 236 -8.14 -5.87 -19.16
C MET A 236 -9.07 -6.52 -20.19
N ILE A 237 -9.53 -5.76 -21.18
CA ILE A 237 -10.40 -6.27 -22.26
C ILE A 237 -9.65 -7.35 -23.07
N VAL A 238 -8.39 -7.11 -23.45
CA VAL A 238 -7.58 -8.10 -24.17
C VAL A 238 -7.40 -9.37 -23.34
N THR A 239 -7.13 -9.24 -22.04
CA THR A 239 -6.94 -10.37 -21.13
C THR A 239 -8.25 -11.17 -20.97
N LEU A 240 -9.40 -10.50 -20.87
CA LEU A 240 -10.72 -11.13 -20.83
C LEU A 240 -11.06 -11.86 -22.13
N ILE A 241 -10.70 -11.31 -23.30
CA ILE A 241 -10.91 -11.97 -24.59
C ILE A 241 -10.07 -13.25 -24.69
N ILE A 242 -8.83 -13.24 -24.19
CA ILE A 242 -7.96 -14.43 -24.17
C ILE A 242 -8.48 -15.49 -23.18
N LEU A 243 -9.01 -15.06 -22.03
CA LEU A 243 -9.56 -15.97 -21.01
C LEU A 243 -10.96 -16.49 -21.33
N ALA A 244 -11.78 -15.77 -22.11
CA ALA A 244 -13.16 -16.14 -22.37
C ALA A 244 -13.32 -17.58 -22.93
N PRO A 245 -12.52 -18.05 -23.91
CA PRO A 245 -12.59 -19.45 -24.37
C PRO A 245 -12.23 -20.46 -23.29
N VAL A 246 -11.25 -20.13 -22.43
CA VAL A 246 -10.84 -21.01 -21.32
C VAL A 246 -11.92 -21.07 -20.26
N ILE A 247 -12.51 -19.94 -19.89
CA ILE A 247 -13.65 -19.86 -18.96
C ILE A 247 -14.84 -20.64 -19.53
N LEU A 248 -15.16 -20.45 -20.82
CA LEU A 248 -16.25 -21.16 -21.49
C LEU A 248 -16.00 -22.67 -21.52
N TYR A 249 -14.76 -23.10 -21.79
CA TYR A 249 -14.36 -24.51 -21.75
C TYR A 249 -14.50 -25.11 -20.34
N LEU A 250 -14.01 -24.41 -19.32
CA LEU A 250 -14.12 -24.85 -17.92
C LEU A 250 -15.57 -24.89 -17.45
N TRP A 251 -16.38 -23.91 -17.84
CA TRP A 251 -17.82 -23.89 -17.56
C TRP A 251 -18.55 -25.04 -18.22
N ARG A 252 -18.29 -25.29 -19.51
CA ARG A 252 -18.90 -26.40 -20.24
C ARG A 252 -18.54 -27.75 -19.61
N ARG A 253 -17.27 -27.95 -19.28
CA ARG A 253 -16.78 -29.17 -18.60
C ARG A 253 -17.36 -29.34 -17.19
N ARG A 254 -17.56 -28.23 -16.45
CA ARG A 254 -18.19 -28.27 -15.13
C ARG A 254 -19.68 -28.61 -15.22
N SER A 255 -20.37 -28.06 -16.21
CA SER A 255 -21.79 -28.35 -16.46
C SER A 255 -22.01 -29.81 -16.81
N GLU A 256 -21.18 -30.39 -17.69
CA GLU A 256 -21.23 -31.83 -18.04
C GLU A 256 -21.04 -32.73 -16.81
N ARG A 257 -20.06 -32.41 -15.95
CA ARG A 257 -19.84 -33.15 -14.69
C ARG A 257 -21.01 -33.00 -13.71
N MET A 258 -21.68 -31.85 -13.69
CA MET A 258 -22.84 -31.64 -12.82
C MET A 258 -24.06 -32.41 -13.33
N SER A 259 -24.31 -32.44 -14.63
CA SER A 259 -25.40 -33.24 -15.21
C SER A 259 -25.19 -34.73 -14.95
N GLU A 260 -23.98 -35.27 -15.14
CA GLU A 260 -23.66 -36.67 -14.81
C GLU A 260 -23.88 -36.98 -13.32
N PHE A 261 -23.55 -36.02 -12.44
CA PHE A 261 -23.77 -36.18 -11.01
C PHE A 261 -25.25 -36.15 -10.62
N LEU A 262 -26.06 -35.28 -11.24
CA LEU A 262 -27.50 -35.19 -10.99
C LEU A 262 -28.26 -36.39 -11.58
N GLU A 263 -27.83 -36.94 -12.71
CA GLU A 263 -28.41 -38.16 -13.30
C GLU A 263 -28.29 -39.39 -12.38
N GLN A 264 -27.36 -39.37 -11.42
CA GLN A 264 -27.24 -40.43 -10.41
C GLN A 264 -28.35 -40.40 -9.34
N PHE A 265 -29.13 -39.31 -9.26
CA PHE A 265 -30.20 -39.14 -8.28
C PHE A 265 -31.58 -39.29 -8.91
N ASN A 266 -32.42 -40.12 -8.31
CA ASN A 266 -33.83 -40.19 -8.67
C ASN A 266 -34.55 -38.91 -8.19
N GLU A 267 -35.65 -38.53 -8.84
CA GLU A 267 -36.40 -37.29 -8.55
C GLU A 267 -36.74 -37.16 -7.05
N LYS A 268 -37.08 -38.28 -6.41
CA LYS A 268 -37.38 -38.35 -4.97
C LYS A 268 -36.15 -38.09 -4.08
N GLU A 269 -34.96 -38.53 -4.50
CA GLU A 269 -33.72 -38.28 -3.76
C GLU A 269 -33.32 -36.81 -3.84
N LEU A 270 -33.47 -36.21 -5.04
CA LEU A 270 -33.24 -34.78 -5.24
C LEU A 270 -34.16 -33.92 -4.37
N ALA A 271 -35.44 -34.29 -4.29
CA ALA A 271 -36.42 -33.59 -3.44
C ALA A 271 -36.04 -33.64 -1.94
N VAL A 272 -35.56 -34.79 -1.46
CA VAL A 272 -35.07 -34.92 -0.08
C VAL A 272 -33.79 -34.11 0.13
N LEU A 273 -32.80 -34.20 -0.77
CA LEU A 273 -31.56 -33.42 -0.67
C LEU A 273 -31.83 -31.91 -0.65
N LYS A 274 -32.72 -31.43 -1.53
CA LYS A 274 -33.13 -30.03 -1.59
C LYS A 274 -33.75 -29.58 -0.27
N ALA A 275 -34.65 -30.38 0.30
CA ALA A 275 -35.27 -30.08 1.59
C ALA A 275 -34.25 -30.01 2.76
N ILE A 276 -33.19 -30.83 2.74
CA ILE A 276 -32.12 -30.76 3.74
C ILE A 276 -31.27 -29.50 3.54
N MET A 277 -30.92 -29.17 2.28
CA MET A 277 -30.12 -28.00 1.94
C MET A 277 -30.82 -26.67 2.25
N GLU A 278 -32.12 -26.56 1.97
CA GLU A 278 -32.96 -25.39 2.33
C GLU A 278 -33.05 -25.16 3.85
N ARG A 279 -32.78 -26.20 4.65
CA ARG A 279 -32.72 -26.16 6.11
C ARG A 279 -31.30 -25.93 6.65
N GLY A 280 -30.36 -25.50 5.82
CA GLY A 280 -28.98 -25.23 6.23
C GLY A 280 -28.05 -26.45 6.16
N GLY A 281 -28.46 -27.51 5.47
CA GLY A 281 -27.65 -28.72 5.27
C GLY A 281 -27.80 -29.77 6.37
N GLU A 282 -28.67 -29.54 7.36
CA GLU A 282 -28.95 -30.47 8.45
C GLU A 282 -30.43 -30.44 8.85
N VAL A 283 -31.05 -31.61 9.03
CA VAL A 283 -32.46 -31.70 9.45
C VAL A 283 -32.72 -33.00 10.20
N LYS A 284 -33.64 -33.00 11.16
CA LYS A 284 -34.13 -34.24 11.78
C LYS A 284 -34.93 -35.05 10.77
N GLN A 285 -34.64 -36.34 10.66
CA GLN A 285 -35.28 -37.25 9.72
C GLN A 285 -36.80 -37.35 9.93
N GLU A 286 -37.28 -37.11 11.16
CA GLU A 286 -38.72 -37.12 11.48
C GLU A 286 -39.50 -35.95 10.87
N ASP A 287 -38.82 -34.85 10.53
CA ASP A 287 -39.44 -33.65 9.94
C ASP A 287 -39.57 -33.77 8.42
N LEU A 288 -38.68 -34.52 7.77
CA LEU A 288 -38.63 -34.69 6.30
C LEU A 288 -39.95 -35.14 5.66
N PRO A 289 -40.73 -36.10 6.22
CA PRO A 289 -42.02 -36.49 5.65
C PRO A 289 -42.99 -35.32 5.48
N ARG A 290 -43.02 -34.39 6.44
CA ARG A 290 -43.90 -33.21 6.38
C ARG A 290 -43.42 -32.19 5.36
N ILE A 291 -42.10 -32.11 5.15
CA ILE A 291 -41.48 -31.14 4.24
C ILE A 291 -41.62 -31.60 2.78
N VAL A 292 -41.27 -32.85 2.50
CA VAL A 292 -41.21 -33.38 1.13
C VAL A 292 -42.55 -33.98 0.69
N GLY A 293 -43.43 -34.33 1.63
CA GLY A 293 -44.73 -34.94 1.33
C GLY A 293 -44.67 -36.45 1.06
N TYR A 294 -43.55 -37.11 1.35
CA TYR A 294 -43.40 -38.57 1.23
C TYR A 294 -43.68 -39.28 2.55
N SER A 295 -44.11 -40.55 2.47
CA SER A 295 -44.35 -41.36 3.66
C SER A 295 -43.07 -41.61 4.46
N ARG A 296 -43.18 -41.78 5.78
CA ARG A 296 -42.04 -42.10 6.67
C ARG A 296 -41.18 -43.26 6.18
N PRO A 297 -41.74 -44.40 5.71
CA PRO A 297 -40.94 -45.49 5.15
C PRO A 297 -40.17 -45.08 3.89
N THR A 298 -40.77 -44.24 3.04
CA THR A 298 -40.15 -43.75 1.80
C THR A 298 -38.96 -42.84 2.11
N ILE A 299 -39.14 -41.87 3.02
CA ILE A 299 -38.03 -41.01 3.48
C ILE A 299 -36.91 -41.86 4.09
N SER A 300 -37.24 -42.84 4.93
CA SER A 300 -36.22 -43.70 5.53
C SER A 300 -35.38 -44.45 4.49
N ARG A 301 -36.02 -44.99 3.44
CA ARG A 301 -35.31 -45.62 2.32
C ARG A 301 -34.44 -44.61 1.57
N ILE A 302 -34.98 -43.45 1.21
CA ILE A 302 -34.23 -42.41 0.49
C ILE A 302 -33.00 -41.96 1.28
N VAL A 303 -33.14 -41.70 2.59
CA VAL A 303 -32.01 -41.28 3.43
C VAL A 303 -30.96 -42.39 3.52
N GLN A 304 -31.36 -43.66 3.62
CA GLN A 304 -30.43 -44.79 3.58
C GLN A 304 -29.68 -44.87 2.23
N ASP A 305 -30.40 -44.68 1.12
CA ASP A 305 -29.80 -44.68 -0.21
C ASP A 305 -28.79 -43.52 -0.38
N LEU A 306 -29.15 -42.32 0.10
CA LEU A 306 -28.28 -41.15 0.11
C LEU A 306 -27.04 -41.33 0.99
N GLU A 307 -27.18 -41.99 2.15
CA GLU A 307 -26.07 -42.31 3.05
C GLU A 307 -25.14 -43.33 2.40
N LYS A 308 -25.69 -44.38 1.78
CA LYS A 308 -24.91 -45.37 1.04
C LYS A 308 -24.16 -44.75 -0.15
N LYS A 309 -24.73 -43.72 -0.79
CA LYS A 309 -24.08 -42.92 -1.83
C LYS A 309 -23.03 -41.94 -1.28
N GLY A 310 -22.85 -41.85 0.04
CA GLY A 310 -21.88 -40.97 0.69
C GLY A 310 -22.21 -39.48 0.56
N ILE A 311 -23.51 -39.16 0.45
CA ILE A 311 -23.98 -37.77 0.28
C ILE A 311 -24.41 -37.17 1.61
N VAL A 312 -25.02 -37.99 2.46
CA VAL A 312 -25.47 -37.61 3.79
C VAL A 312 -24.88 -38.54 4.83
N GLU A 313 -24.77 -38.05 6.06
CA GLU A 313 -24.51 -38.87 7.24
C GLU A 313 -25.69 -38.76 8.21
N ARG A 314 -25.92 -39.83 8.96
CA ARG A 314 -26.92 -39.87 10.02
C ARG A 314 -26.26 -39.92 11.38
N GLU A 315 -26.61 -38.98 12.23
CA GLU A 315 -26.24 -39.01 13.64
C GLU A 315 -27.47 -39.33 14.48
N LYS A 316 -27.35 -40.26 15.42
CA LYS A 316 -28.47 -40.65 16.28
C LYS A 316 -28.79 -39.52 17.26
N SER A 317 -30.04 -39.04 17.25
CA SER A 317 -30.53 -38.01 18.15
C SER A 317 -31.84 -38.46 18.81
N GLY A 318 -31.74 -38.97 20.04
CA GLY A 318 -32.89 -39.53 20.77
C GLY A 318 -33.50 -40.75 20.07
N LYS A 319 -34.78 -40.65 19.68
CA LYS A 319 -35.51 -41.71 18.96
C LYS A 319 -35.45 -41.55 17.43
N THR A 320 -34.76 -40.53 16.92
CA THR A 320 -34.65 -40.22 15.49
C THR A 320 -33.19 -40.04 15.08
N PHE A 321 -32.96 -39.74 13.81
CA PHE A 321 -31.65 -39.39 13.26
C PHE A 321 -31.65 -37.94 12.81
N ILE A 322 -30.54 -37.25 13.03
CA ILE A 322 -30.22 -36.01 12.35
C ILE A 322 -29.49 -36.39 11.06
N VAL A 323 -29.99 -35.90 9.93
CA VAL A 323 -29.40 -36.12 8.60
C VAL A 323 -28.64 -34.87 8.21
N ARG A 324 -27.35 -35.01 7.96
CA ARG A 324 -26.46 -33.91 7.54
C ARG A 324 -25.90 -34.19 6.15
N VAL A 325 -25.93 -33.21 5.26
CA VAL A 325 -25.27 -33.30 3.95
C VAL A 325 -23.76 -33.11 4.13
N ILE A 326 -22.97 -34.12 3.79
CA ILE A 326 -21.50 -34.10 3.93
C ILE A 326 -20.78 -33.62 2.67
N LYS A 327 -21.38 -33.86 1.51
CA LYS A 327 -20.81 -33.44 0.22
C LYS A 327 -21.42 -32.10 -0.15
N LYS A 328 -20.61 -31.04 -0.31
CA LYS A 328 -21.08 -29.74 -0.81
C LYS A 328 -21.61 -29.89 -2.24
N ILE A 329 -22.89 -30.24 -2.38
CA ILE A 329 -23.61 -30.19 -3.63
C ILE A 329 -24.20 -28.79 -3.71
N LYS A 330 -23.63 -27.94 -4.56
CA LYS A 330 -24.34 -26.73 -5.01
C LYS A 330 -25.34 -27.20 -6.06
N ILE A 331 -26.60 -27.30 -5.66
CA ILE A 331 -27.72 -27.33 -6.59
C ILE A 331 -27.95 -25.86 -6.91
N ASP A 332 -27.56 -25.42 -8.11
CA ASP A 332 -27.74 -24.04 -8.56
C ASP A 332 -29.23 -23.67 -8.64
#